data_AF-A0AAD8ARF5-F1
#
_entry.id   AF-A0AAD8ARF5-F1
#
_cell.length_a   1.000
_cell.length_b   1.000
_cell.length_c   1.000
_cell.angle_alpha   90.00
_cell.angle_beta   90.00
_cell.angle_gamma   90.00
#
_symmetry.space_group_name_H-M   'P 1'
#
loop_
_entity.id
_entity.type
_entity.pdbx_description
1 polymer ?
#
loop_
_entity_poly.entity_id
_entity_poly.type
_entity_poly.pdbx_seq_one_letter_code
_entity_poly.pdbx_strand_id
1 'polypeptide(L)'
;YIGTLDVPRPSSRVEIVAAMRRIRYEFKAKAIKKKKVILTVSVDGVKVTLRKKKKPQWSIEENRLLVMHHPIYRIFYVSHDSQDLKIWSYIARDGPSNVFKCNVFKAYKK
;
A
#
# COMPACT_ATOMS: atom_id res chain seq x y z
N TYR A 1 -1.37 -4.34 5.55
CA TYR A 1 -0.26 -3.81 4.75
C TYR A 1 0.88 -4.81 4.79
N ILE A 2 1.31 -5.28 3.60
CA ILE A 2 2.42 -6.22 3.46
C ILE A 2 3.72 -5.43 3.43
N GLY A 3 3.83 -4.48 2.50
CA GLY A 3 5.05 -3.70 2.32
C GLY A 3 5.01 -2.88 1.04
N THR A 4 6.08 -2.15 0.82
CA THR A 4 6.31 -1.33 -0.37
C THR A 4 7.73 -1.52 -0.85
N LEU A 5 7.91 -1.52 -2.16
CA LEU A 5 9.22 -1.41 -2.80
C LEU A 5 9.13 -0.41 -3.96
N ASP A 6 10.28 0.16 -4.25
CA ASP A 6 10.49 0.96 -5.44
C ASP A 6 10.46 0.05 -6.67
N VAL A 7 9.82 0.54 -7.72
CA VAL A 7 9.67 -0.14 -9.00
C VAL A 7 10.03 0.82 -10.13
N PRO A 8 10.57 0.32 -11.25
CA PRO A 8 10.64 1.12 -12.47
C PRO A 8 9.22 1.49 -12.92
N ARG A 9 9.10 2.49 -13.79
CA ARG A 9 7.81 2.85 -14.39
C ARG A 9 7.25 1.63 -15.12
N PRO A 10 6.11 1.07 -14.68
CA PRO A 10 5.60 -0.15 -15.30
C PRO A 10 5.10 0.12 -16.72
N SER A 11 5.46 -0.74 -17.67
CA SER A 11 5.00 -0.70 -19.07
C SER A 11 3.88 -1.70 -19.37
N SER A 12 3.71 -2.73 -18.53
CA SER A 12 2.76 -3.81 -18.79
C SER A 12 2.05 -4.29 -17.52
N ARG A 13 0.87 -4.90 -17.71
CA ARG A 13 0.13 -5.57 -16.62
C ARG A 13 0.96 -6.70 -15.98
N VAL A 14 1.79 -7.37 -16.78
CA VAL A 14 2.65 -8.48 -16.33
C VAL A 14 3.69 -7.99 -15.33
N GLU A 15 4.38 -6.88 -15.62
CA GLU A 15 5.34 -6.27 -14.69
C GLU A 15 4.69 -5.86 -13.37
N ILE A 16 3.48 -5.31 -13.42
CA ILE A 16 2.75 -4.88 -12.22
C ILE A 16 2.48 -6.08 -11.31
N VAL A 17 1.98 -7.19 -11.87
CA VAL A 17 1.71 -8.42 -11.11
C VAL A 17 3.02 -9.04 -10.61
N ALA A 18 4.08 -9.05 -11.43
CA ALA A 18 5.39 -9.54 -11.02
C ALA A 18 5.97 -8.75 -9.83
N ALA A 19 5.89 -7.42 -9.87
CA ALA A 19 6.34 -6.55 -8.78
C ALA A 19 5.54 -6.79 -7.50
N MET A 20 4.22 -6.88 -7.59
CA MET A 20 3.35 -7.20 -6.45
C MET A 20 3.73 -8.55 -5.81
N ARG A 21 3.92 -9.60 -6.63
CA ARG A 21 4.32 -10.93 -6.16
C ARG A 21 5.71 -10.94 -5.54
N ARG A 22 6.68 -10.24 -6.15
CA ARG A 22 8.03 -10.06 -5.62
C ARG A 22 7.99 -9.48 -4.20
N ILE A 23 7.28 -8.37 -4.00
CA ILE A 23 7.11 -7.73 -2.68
C ILE A 23 6.48 -8.71 -1.68
N ARG A 24 5.41 -9.41 -2.08
CA ARG A 24 4.74 -10.39 -1.22
C ARG A 24 5.70 -11.50 -0.76
N TYR A 25 6.50 -12.05 -1.67
CA TYR A 25 7.38 -13.17 -1.37
C TYR A 25 8.61 -12.75 -0.58
N GLU A 26 9.21 -11.59 -0.88
CA GLU A 26 10.33 -11.06 -0.10
C GLU A 26 9.96 -10.82 1.36
N PHE A 27 8.81 -10.16 1.61
CA PHE A 27 8.36 -9.90 2.97
C PHE A 27 7.98 -11.19 3.72
N LYS A 28 7.49 -12.21 3.01
CA LYS A 28 7.24 -13.54 3.57
C LYS A 28 8.56 -14.24 3.94
N ALA A 29 9.55 -14.23 3.04
CA ALA A 29 10.86 -14.86 3.25
C ALA A 29 11.63 -14.21 4.42
N LYS A 30 11.54 -12.88 4.55
CA LYS A 30 12.13 -12.11 5.66
C LYS A 30 11.33 -12.20 6.98
N ALA A 31 10.26 -13.01 7.04
CA ALA A 31 9.36 -13.15 8.18
C ALA A 31 8.79 -11.82 8.73
N ILE A 32 8.65 -10.80 7.87
CA ILE A 32 8.18 -9.48 8.27
C ILE A 32 6.67 -9.54 8.51
N LYS A 33 6.26 -9.22 9.74
CA LYS A 33 4.84 -9.21 10.12
C LYS A 33 4.09 -8.08 9.41
N LYS A 34 2.91 -8.40 8.88
CA LYS A 34 2.02 -7.44 8.22
C LYS A 34 1.48 -6.43 9.23
N LYS A 35 1.53 -5.14 8.88
CA LYS A 35 0.94 -4.07 9.70
C LYS A 35 -0.58 -4.01 9.48
N LYS A 36 -1.35 -3.95 10.58
CA LYS A 36 -2.81 -3.70 10.53
C LYS A 36 -3.03 -2.22 10.25
N VAL A 37 -3.61 -1.93 9.09
CA VAL A 37 -3.85 -0.56 8.62
C VAL A 37 -5.32 -0.38 8.29
N ILE A 38 -5.76 0.86 8.31
CA ILE A 38 -7.02 1.33 7.74
C ILE A 38 -6.66 2.12 6.48
N LEU A 39 -7.41 1.91 5.42
CA LEU A 39 -7.21 2.59 4.15
C LEU A 39 -8.47 3.37 3.85
N THR A 40 -8.30 4.68 3.70
CA THR A 40 -9.37 5.62 3.37
C THR A 40 -9.15 6.07 1.93
N VAL A 41 -10.18 5.87 1.09
CA VAL A 41 -10.20 6.33 -0.31
C VAL A 41 -11.22 7.45 -0.41
N SER A 42 -10.80 8.58 -0.97
CA SER A 42 -11.67 9.72 -1.28
C SER A 42 -11.33 10.26 -2.67
N VAL A 43 -12.06 11.30 -3.10
CA VAL A 43 -11.74 12.06 -4.32
C VAL A 43 -10.36 12.72 -4.23
N ASP A 44 -9.86 13.01 -3.03
CA ASP A 44 -8.54 13.60 -2.82
C ASP A 44 -7.41 12.59 -3.01
N GLY A 45 -7.69 11.30 -2.80
CA GLY A 45 -6.74 10.22 -3.00
C GLY A 45 -6.83 9.11 -1.96
N VAL A 46 -5.67 8.54 -1.63
CA VAL A 46 -5.55 7.39 -0.74
C VAL A 46 -4.74 7.76 0.50
N LYS A 47 -5.37 7.64 1.68
CA LYS A 47 -4.74 7.80 3.00
C LYS A 47 -4.67 6.44 3.70
N VAL A 48 -3.48 6.06 4.16
CA VAL A 48 -3.27 4.81 4.90
C VAL A 48 -2.82 5.15 6.31
N THR A 49 -3.57 4.65 7.30
CA THR A 49 -3.29 4.89 8.71
C THR A 49 -3.13 3.59 9.49
N LEU A 50 -2.35 3.60 10.56
CA LEU A 50 -2.25 2.46 11.48
C LEU A 50 -3.58 2.29 12.24
N ARG A 51 -4.03 1.04 12.41
CA ARG A 51 -5.23 0.76 13.20
C ARG A 51 -4.96 1.03 14.69
N LYS A 52 -5.64 2.01 15.28
CA LYS A 52 -5.59 2.28 16.74
C LYS A 52 -6.02 1.03 17.52
N LYS A 53 -5.27 0.67 18.57
CA LYS A 53 -5.79 -0.20 19.64
C LYS A 53 -6.70 0.67 20.51
N LYS A 54 -7.89 0.17 20.88
CA LYS A 54 -8.87 0.90 21.70
C LYS A 54 -8.21 1.40 23.01
N LYS A 55 -7.79 2.66 23.05
CA LYS A 55 -7.54 3.43 24.27
C LYS A 55 -8.32 4.74 24.14
N PRO A 56 -9.09 5.16 25.17
CA PRO A 56 -9.80 6.42 25.15
C PRO A 56 -8.83 7.52 25.57
N GLN A 57 -8.48 8.44 24.67
CA GLN A 57 -8.11 9.85 24.97
C GLN A 57 -7.56 10.55 23.72
N TRP A 58 -8.36 11.47 23.17
CA TRP A 58 -8.09 12.91 23.02
C TRP A 58 -6.68 13.49 22.73
N SER A 59 -5.67 12.73 22.27
CA SER A 59 -4.38 13.39 21.90
C SER A 59 -3.46 12.63 20.94
N ILE A 60 -3.90 11.52 20.31
CA ILE A 60 -3.09 10.95 19.23
C ILE A 60 -3.34 11.78 17.97
N GLU A 61 -2.48 12.79 17.76
CA GLU A 61 -2.32 13.52 16.49
C GLU A 61 -2.45 12.54 15.32
N GLU A 62 -3.42 12.76 14.43
CA GLU A 62 -3.67 11.90 13.27
C GLU A 62 -2.41 11.65 12.44
N ASN A 63 -1.50 12.62 12.39
CA ASN A 63 -0.22 12.52 11.71
C ASN A 63 0.68 11.40 12.26
N ARG A 64 0.65 11.11 13.57
CA ARG A 64 1.49 10.04 14.16
C ARG A 64 1.09 8.65 13.71
N LEU A 65 -0.12 8.49 13.16
CA LEU A 65 -0.63 7.22 12.65
C LEU A 65 -0.62 7.15 11.13
N LEU A 66 -0.26 8.25 10.47
CA LEU A 66 -0.18 8.30 9.02
C LEU A 66 0.98 7.43 8.54
N VAL A 67 0.67 6.41 7.76
CA VAL A 67 1.68 5.55 7.12
C VAL A 67 2.08 6.14 5.78
N MET A 68 1.09 6.57 4.99
CA MET A 68 1.29 7.18 3.68
C MET A 68 0.03 7.92 3.25
N HIS A 69 0.22 8.96 2.45
CA HIS A 69 -0.84 9.72 1.81
C HIS A 69 -0.42 10.03 0.39
N HIS A 70 -1.23 9.58 -0.58
CA HIS A 70 -0.99 9.82 -1.99
C HIS A 70 -2.21 10.50 -2.60
N PRO A 71 -2.08 11.74 -3.11
CA PRO A 71 -3.13 12.40 -3.88
C PRO A 71 -3.53 11.57 -5.10
N ILE A 72 -4.78 11.70 -5.54
CA ILE A 72 -5.34 10.89 -6.62
C ILE A 72 -4.50 10.96 -7.91
N TYR A 73 -4.02 12.16 -8.27
CA TYR A 73 -3.20 12.39 -9.47
C TYR A 73 -1.82 11.71 -9.44
N ARG A 74 -1.38 11.21 -8.28
CA ARG A 74 -0.12 10.45 -8.14
C ARG A 74 -0.31 8.94 -8.22
N ILE A 75 -1.56 8.46 -8.12
CA ILE A 75 -1.86 7.04 -8.26
C ILE A 75 -1.74 6.68 -9.74
N PHE A 76 -0.75 5.87 -10.08
CA PHE A 76 -0.46 5.45 -11.45
C PHE A 76 -1.30 4.25 -11.87
N TYR A 77 -1.42 3.25 -11.00
CA TYR A 77 -2.13 2.02 -11.32
C TYR A 77 -2.64 1.31 -10.05
N VAL A 78 -3.76 0.61 -10.16
CA VAL A 78 -4.32 -0.25 -9.11
C VAL A 78 -4.53 -1.65 -9.66
N SER A 79 -4.13 -2.67 -8.92
CA SER A 79 -4.16 -4.07 -9.36
C SER A 79 -4.46 -5.03 -8.20
N HIS A 80 -4.87 -6.24 -8.56
CA HIS A 80 -5.03 -7.38 -7.65
C HIS A 80 -4.29 -8.60 -8.17
N ASP A 81 -3.97 -9.55 -7.29
CA ASP A 81 -3.38 -10.82 -7.69
C ASP A 81 -4.46 -11.73 -8.27
N SER A 82 -4.28 -12.22 -9.48
CA SER A 82 -5.24 -13.11 -10.15
C SER A 82 -5.45 -14.44 -9.42
N GLN A 83 -4.48 -14.86 -8.60
CA GLN A 83 -4.55 -16.11 -7.82
C GLN A 83 -5.06 -15.90 -6.39
N ASP A 84 -5.02 -14.67 -5.88
CA ASP A 84 -5.48 -14.33 -4.53
C ASP A 84 -6.06 -12.92 -4.53
N LEU A 85 -7.36 -12.81 -4.84
CA LEU A 85 -8.07 -11.54 -4.92
C LEU A 85 -8.04 -10.73 -3.61
N LYS A 86 -7.65 -11.35 -2.47
CA LYS A 86 -7.45 -10.60 -1.22
C LYS A 86 -6.13 -9.82 -1.23
N ILE A 87 -5.20 -10.14 -2.13
CA ILE A 87 -3.95 -9.41 -2.33
C ILE A 87 -4.17 -8.39 -3.42
N TRP A 88 -3.87 -7.15 -3.08
CA TRP A 88 -4.01 -6.04 -3.98
C TRP A 88 -2.91 -5.02 -3.76
N SER A 89 -2.65 -4.22 -4.78
CA SER A 89 -1.66 -3.17 -4.71
C SER A 89 -2.08 -1.92 -5.46
N TYR A 90 -1.49 -0.80 -5.09
CA TYR A 90 -1.49 0.38 -5.93
C TYR A 90 -0.07 0.90 -6.09
N ILE A 91 0.22 1.45 -7.26
CA ILE A 91 1.47 2.09 -7.59
C ILE A 91 1.25 3.59 -7.55
N ALA A 92 2.07 4.29 -6.78
CA ALA A 92 2.05 5.75 -6.70
C ALA A 92 3.41 6.32 -7.08
N ARG A 93 3.42 7.46 -7.76
CA ARG A 93 4.63 8.23 -8.00
C ARG A 93 4.96 9.06 -6.75
N ASP A 94 6.14 8.88 -6.21
CA ASP A 94 6.65 9.69 -5.11
C ASP A 94 7.02 11.09 -5.63
N GLY A 95 6.54 12.12 -4.94
CA GLY A 95 6.61 13.51 -5.42
C GLY A 95 8.04 14.03 -5.58
N PRO A 96 8.90 13.90 -4.54
CA PRO A 96 10.25 14.45 -4.57
C PRO A 96 11.22 13.67 -5.47
N SER A 97 11.08 12.33 -5.52
CA SER A 97 12.06 11.45 -6.14
C SER A 97 11.67 10.97 -7.55
N ASN A 98 10.43 11.22 -7.98
CA ASN A 98 9.85 10.68 -9.22
C ASN A 98 9.91 9.15 -9.35
N VAL A 99 10.18 8.44 -8.25
CA VAL A 99 10.23 6.99 -8.18
C VAL A 99 8.81 6.45 -8.03
N PHE A 100 8.51 5.35 -8.70
CA PHE A 100 7.25 4.64 -8.51
C PHE A 100 7.36 3.67 -7.34
N LYS A 101 6.38 3.72 -6.43
CA LYS A 101 6.30 2.86 -5.25
C LYS A 101 5.09 1.95 -5.37
N CYS A 102 5.34 0.64 -5.39
CA CYS A 102 4.27 -0.36 -5.39
C CYS A 102 3.94 -0.72 -3.94
N ASN A 103 2.72 -0.39 -3.50
CA ASN A 103 2.24 -0.61 -2.13
C ASN A 103 1.32 -1.83 -2.11
N VAL A 104 1.68 -2.88 -1.36
CA VAL A 104 0.96 -4.16 -1.37
C VAL A 104 0.22 -4.41 -0.06
N PHE A 105 -1.03 -4.86 -0.19
CA PHE A 105 -1.97 -5.07 0.90
C PHE A 105 -2.58 -6.48 0.85
N LYS A 106 -3.09 -6.92 2.01
CA LYS A 106 -3.97 -8.08 2.11
C LYS A 106 -5.25 -7.64 2.79
N ALA A 107 -6.39 -7.82 2.12
CA ALA A 107 -7.70 -7.55 2.65
C ALA A 107 -8.08 -8.54 3.76
N TYR A 108 -8.82 -8.05 4.75
CA TYR A 108 -9.33 -8.86 5.86
C TYR A 108 -10.58 -9.66 5.47
N LYS A 109 -11.39 -9.12 4.55
CA LYS A 109 -12.59 -9.74 3.98
C LYS A 109 -12.42 -9.86 2.46
N LYS A 110 -13.20 -10.75 1.83
CA LYS A 110 -13.35 -10.75 0.36
C LYS A 110 -14.15 -9.52 -0.05
#